data_AF-A0A1M3H5G9-F1
#
_entry.id   AF-A0A1M3H5G9-F1
#
_cell.length_a   1.000
_cell.length_b   1.000
_cell.length_c   1.000
_cell.angle_alpha   90.00
_cell.angle_beta   90.00
_cell.angle_gamma   90.00
#
_symmetry.space_group_name_H-M   'P 1'
#
loop_
_entity.id
_entity.type
_entity.pdbx_description
1 polymer ?
#
loop_
_entity_poly.entity_id
_entity_poly.type
_entity_poly.pdbx_seq_one_letter_code
_entity_poly.pdbx_strand_id
1 'polypeptide(L)'
;MEINLPLLLKYIKKNGTEATINIQVDQPGACLVFILGKNHEGGRREYVDFSDLNDILQLNNIIGKTAQSPSLVCTQLDLPHEHPGWRKRAGAIEHLVYDTLSKYIIQLLSASHGKLYYRDIKPLAKHEMYFRDR
;
A
#
# COMPACT_ATOMS: atom_id res chain seq x y z
N MET A 1 -6.60 0.00 11.88
CA MET A 1 -5.65 -0.95 11.24
C MET A 1 -4.25 -0.49 11.59
N GLU A 2 -3.41 -1.38 12.11
CA GLU A 2 -1.99 -1.09 12.36
C GLU A 2 -1.16 -1.43 11.12
N ILE A 3 -0.28 -0.53 10.69
CA ILE A 3 0.62 -0.74 9.53
C ILE A 3 2.05 -0.82 10.04
N ASN A 4 2.73 -1.92 9.73
CA ASN A 4 4.14 -2.12 10.04
C ASN A 4 5.01 -1.47 8.95
N LEU A 5 5.56 -0.28 9.24
CA LEU A 5 6.38 0.49 8.28
C LEU A 5 7.64 -0.26 7.81
N PRO A 6 8.43 -0.92 8.69
CA PRO A 6 9.55 -1.75 8.25
C PRO A 6 9.16 -2.82 7.22
N LEU A 7 8.01 -3.45 7.42
CA LEU A 7 7.51 -4.46 6.50
C LEU A 7 7.06 -3.86 5.17
N LEU A 8 6.39 -2.70 5.19
CA LEU A 8 6.04 -1.97 3.97
C LEU A 8 7.27 -1.60 3.15
N LEU A 9 8.33 -1.10 3.79
CA LEU A 9 9.62 -0.83 3.14
C LEU A 9 10.24 -2.07 2.51
N LYS A 10 10.17 -3.22 3.18
CA LYS A 10 10.64 -4.50 2.64
C LYS A 10 9.91 -4.86 1.34
N TYR A 11 8.61 -4.61 1.27
CA TYR A 11 7.81 -4.86 0.08
C TYR A 11 8.08 -3.87 -1.06
N ILE A 12 8.28 -2.58 -0.74
CA ILE A 12 8.71 -1.58 -1.73
C ILE A 12 10.04 -2.01 -2.37
N LYS A 13 11.02 -2.41 -1.54
CA LYS A 13 12.31 -2.95 -2.01
C LYS A 13 12.15 -4.23 -2.84
N LYS A 14 11.25 -5.13 -2.45
CA LYS A 14 10.96 -6.37 -3.20
C LYS A 14 10.40 -6.09 -4.59
N ASN A 15 9.65 -5.00 -4.74
CA ASN A 15 9.13 -4.51 -6.03
C ASN A 15 10.14 -3.64 -6.80
N GLY A 16 11.44 -3.70 -6.45
CA GLY A 16 12.53 -3.11 -7.23
C GLY A 16 12.74 -1.60 -7.03
N THR A 17 12.08 -1.00 -6.04
CA THR A 17 12.21 0.44 -5.74
C THR A 17 12.79 0.62 -4.35
N GLU A 18 13.72 1.55 -4.18
CA GLU A 18 14.13 2.00 -2.84
C GLU A 18 13.35 3.26 -2.47
N ALA A 19 12.84 3.31 -1.25
CA ALA A 19 12.14 4.47 -0.71
C ALA A 19 12.43 4.63 0.78
N THR A 20 12.27 5.84 1.27
CA THR A 20 12.30 6.20 2.68
C THR A 20 10.91 6.63 3.12
N ILE A 21 10.50 6.28 4.35
CA ILE A 21 9.24 6.70 4.95
C ILE A 21 9.54 7.58 6.16
N ASN A 22 9.02 8.80 6.15
CA ASN A 22 8.99 9.68 7.32
C ASN A 22 7.55 9.80 7.82
N ILE A 23 7.38 10.10 9.11
CA ILE A 23 6.08 10.46 9.68
C ILE A 23 6.13 11.95 9.99
N GLN A 24 5.21 12.70 9.41
CA GLN A 24 5.09 14.13 9.70
C GLN A 24 4.05 14.32 10.80
N VAL A 25 4.49 14.78 11.96
CA VAL A 25 3.66 14.97 13.17
C VAL A 25 3.41 16.45 13.50
N ASP A 26 4.14 17.36 12.87
CA ASP A 26 4.12 18.80 13.18
C ASP A 26 3.01 19.57 12.42
N GLN A 27 2.21 18.88 11.60
CA GLN A 27 1.10 19.46 10.86
C GLN A 27 -0.24 18.94 11.40
N PRO A 28 -1.35 19.69 11.25
CA PRO A 28 -2.66 19.21 11.65
C PRO A 28 -3.04 17.98 10.81
N GLY A 29 -2.90 16.80 11.42
CA GLY A 29 -3.07 15.50 10.78
C GLY A 29 -1.73 14.82 10.54
N ALA A 30 -1.50 13.70 11.22
CA ALA A 30 -0.31 12.89 10.97
C ALA A 30 -0.41 12.21 9.59
N CYS A 31 0.63 12.31 8.78
CA CYS A 31 0.70 11.65 7.48
C CYS A 31 2.05 10.97 7.26
N LEU A 32 2.07 10.03 6.32
CA LEU A 32 3.29 9.38 5.86
C LEU A 32 3.86 10.15 4.68
N VAL A 33 5.15 10.44 4.74
CA VAL A 33 5.90 11.05 3.65
C VAL A 33 6.79 9.98 3.05
N PHE A 34 6.43 9.54 1.84
CA PHE A 34 7.22 8.62 1.05
C PHE A 34 8.20 9.40 0.18
N ILE A 35 9.47 9.00 0.19
CA ILE A 35 10.54 9.66 -0.55
C ILE A 35 11.21 8.62 -1.43
N LEU A 36 11.32 8.88 -2.74
CA LEU A 36 12.02 7.99 -3.66
C LEU A 36 13.53 7.99 -3.38
N GLY A 37 14.12 6.81 -3.25
CA GLY A 37 15.54 6.60 -2.97
C GLY A 37 15.88 6.53 -1.47
N LYS A 38 17.18 6.49 -1.18
CA LYS A 38 17.73 6.43 0.20
C LYS A 38 17.96 7.82 0.82
N ASN A 39 18.14 8.85 0.00
CA ASN A 39 18.56 10.18 0.45
C ASN A 39 17.40 11.18 0.30
N HIS A 40 17.26 12.06 1.29
CA HIS A 40 16.19 13.06 1.35
C HIS A 40 16.33 14.18 0.31
N GLU A 41 17.49 14.32 -0.32
CA GLU A 41 17.83 15.42 -1.22
C GLU A 41 17.49 15.07 -2.68
N GLY A 42 16.59 15.85 -3.28
CA GLY A 42 16.23 15.74 -4.71
C GLY A 42 15.25 14.63 -5.09
N GLY A 43 14.93 13.70 -4.18
CA GLY A 43 13.94 12.65 -4.43
C GLY A 43 12.50 13.16 -4.44
N ARG A 44 11.67 12.63 -5.34
CA ARG A 44 10.21 12.89 -5.35
C ARG A 44 9.60 12.47 -4.01
N ARG A 45 8.70 13.29 -3.49
CA ARG A 45 8.01 13.09 -2.21
C ARG A 45 6.51 12.99 -2.43
N GLU A 46 5.88 12.03 -1.78
CA GLU A 46 4.43 11.85 -1.82
C GLU A 46 3.90 11.75 -0.40
N TYR A 47 2.83 12.48 -0.13
CA TYR A 47 2.17 12.57 1.16
C TYR A 47 0.94 11.68 1.11
N VAL A 48 0.85 10.74 2.05
CA VAL A 48 -0.25 9.77 2.12
C VAL A 48 -0.79 9.77 3.54
N ASP A 49 -2.08 10.04 3.66
CA ASP A 49 -2.75 10.05 4.95
C ASP A 49 -2.95 8.61 5.44
N PHE A 50 -3.00 8.40 6.76
CA PHE A 50 -3.28 7.06 7.29
C PHE A 50 -4.64 6.51 6.83
N SER A 51 -5.63 7.38 6.64
CA SER A 51 -6.93 7.01 6.08
C SER A 51 -6.82 6.52 4.64
N ASP A 52 -5.94 7.12 3.83
CA ASP A 52 -5.75 6.72 2.44
C ASP A 52 -5.27 5.28 2.31
N LEU A 53 -4.41 4.81 3.22
CA LEU A 53 -3.94 3.42 3.20
C LEU A 53 -5.12 2.44 3.32
N ASN A 54 -6.08 2.75 4.18
CA ASN A 54 -7.28 1.95 4.35
C ASN A 54 -8.16 2.02 3.09
N ASP A 55 -8.36 3.22 2.55
CA ASP A 55 -9.19 3.43 1.36
C ASP A 55 -8.59 2.74 0.12
N ILE A 56 -7.26 2.73 -0.01
CA ILE A 56 -6.53 2.00 -1.05
C ILE A 56 -6.83 0.50 -0.95
N LEU A 57 -6.71 -0.08 0.24
CA LEU A 57 -6.96 -1.51 0.45
C LEU A 57 -8.42 -1.89 0.19
N GLN A 58 -9.37 -1.04 0.59
CA GLN A 58 -10.79 -1.25 0.32
C GLN A 58 -11.11 -1.15 -1.17
N LEU A 59 -10.61 -0.11 -1.83
CA LEU A 59 -10.86 0.12 -3.26
C LEU A 59 -10.29 -1.02 -4.13
N ASN A 60 -9.15 -1.59 -3.71
CA ASN A 60 -8.50 -2.72 -4.37
C ASN A 60 -8.99 -4.09 -3.86
N ASN A 61 -10.12 -4.13 -3.13
CA ASN A 61 -10.78 -5.35 -2.64
C ASN A 61 -9.89 -6.26 -1.76
N ILE A 62 -8.88 -5.68 -1.12
CA ILE A 62 -8.01 -6.41 -0.19
C ILE A 62 -8.74 -6.63 1.13
N ILE A 63 -9.33 -5.56 1.67
CA ILE A 63 -10.14 -5.59 2.89
C ILE A 63 -11.58 -5.16 2.61
N GLY A 64 -12.52 -5.67 3.40
CA GLY A 64 -13.94 -5.33 3.27
C GLY A 64 -14.24 -3.90 3.70
N LYS A 65 -15.29 -3.30 3.12
CA LYS A 65 -15.87 -2.04 3.62
C LYS A 65 -16.61 -2.22 4.95
N THR A 66 -17.18 -3.40 5.16
CA THR A 66 -17.84 -3.82 6.39
C THR A 66 -17.34 -5.20 6.80
N ALA A 67 -17.56 -5.61 8.05
CA ALA A 67 -17.17 -6.94 8.53
C ALA A 67 -17.79 -8.10 7.72
N GLN A 68 -18.93 -7.87 7.05
CA GLN A 68 -19.59 -8.86 6.19
C GLN A 68 -19.30 -8.69 4.69
N SER A 69 -18.51 -7.69 4.29
CA SER A 69 -18.19 -7.47 2.89
C SER A 69 -17.21 -8.53 2.40
N PRO A 70 -17.48 -9.24 1.29
CA PRO A 70 -16.52 -10.18 0.73
C PRO A 70 -15.26 -9.41 0.32
N SER A 71 -14.11 -9.86 0.81
CA SER A 71 -12.79 -9.30 0.48
C SER A 71 -11.79 -10.44 0.36
N LEU A 72 -10.66 -10.20 -0.32
CA LEU A 72 -9.63 -11.23 -0.45
C LEU A 72 -9.12 -11.71 0.91
N VAL A 73 -9.03 -10.81 1.90
CA VAL A 73 -8.68 -11.19 3.27
C VAL A 73 -9.79 -12.02 3.93
N CYS A 74 -11.07 -11.63 3.80
CA CYS A 74 -12.19 -12.41 4.36
C CYS A 74 -12.23 -13.84 3.77
N THR A 75 -12.05 -13.99 2.45
CA THR A 75 -12.00 -15.31 1.80
C THR A 75 -10.87 -16.19 2.34
N GLN A 76 -9.74 -15.59 2.75
CA GLN A 76 -8.64 -16.32 3.39
C GLN A 76 -8.93 -16.66 4.88
N LEU A 77 -9.79 -15.88 5.54
CA LEU A 77 -10.18 -16.03 6.94
C LEU A 77 -11.36 -16.98 7.17
N ASP A 78 -12.30 -17.10 6.22
CA ASP A 78 -13.49 -17.96 6.29
C ASP A 78 -13.18 -19.47 6.26
N LEU A 79 -11.90 -19.84 6.18
CA LEU A 79 -11.42 -21.22 6.26
C LEU A 79 -11.17 -21.62 7.74
N PRO A 80 -11.53 -22.84 8.18
CA PRO A 80 -11.48 -23.24 9.60
C PRO A 80 -10.18 -22.89 10.33
N HIS A 81 -10.28 -22.33 11.54
CA HIS A 81 -9.13 -21.86 12.33
C HIS A 81 -8.18 -23.00 12.77
N GLU A 82 -8.68 -24.24 12.88
CA GLU A 82 -7.91 -25.42 13.32
C GLU A 82 -6.97 -26.01 12.25
N HIS A 83 -6.89 -25.39 11.06
CA HIS A 83 -6.07 -25.94 9.98
C HIS A 83 -4.56 -25.68 10.21
N PRO A 84 -3.68 -26.69 10.03
CA PRO A 84 -2.22 -26.57 10.18
C PRO A 84 -1.53 -25.54 9.27
N GLY A 85 -2.28 -24.85 8.41
CA GLY A 85 -1.82 -23.80 7.50
C GLY A 85 -1.94 -22.37 8.02
N TRP A 86 -2.32 -22.13 9.29
CA TRP A 86 -2.58 -20.77 9.81
C TRP A 86 -1.41 -19.79 9.61
N ARG A 87 -0.15 -20.20 9.81
CA ARG A 87 1.02 -19.33 9.52
C ARG A 87 1.16 -19.01 8.04
N LYS A 88 0.90 -19.99 7.15
CA LYS A 88 0.89 -19.76 5.70
C LYS A 88 -0.22 -18.77 5.30
N ARG A 89 -1.38 -18.82 5.98
CA ARG A 89 -2.50 -17.88 5.79
C ARG A 89 -2.19 -16.47 6.26
N ALA A 90 -1.64 -16.32 7.47
CA ALA A 90 -1.21 -15.02 7.98
C ALA A 90 -0.17 -14.38 7.05
N GLY A 91 0.79 -15.16 6.56
CA GLY A 91 1.76 -14.70 5.56
C GLY A 91 1.12 -14.32 4.21
N ALA A 92 0.05 -14.99 3.79
CA ALA A 92 -0.68 -14.65 2.56
C ALA A 92 -1.48 -13.35 2.70
N ILE A 93 -2.16 -13.13 3.83
CA ILE A 93 -2.86 -11.88 4.14
C ILE A 93 -1.87 -10.72 4.20
N GLU A 94 -0.77 -10.91 4.93
CA GLU A 94 0.33 -9.95 5.01
C GLU A 94 0.84 -9.62 3.60
N HIS A 95 1.10 -10.64 2.79
CA HIS A 95 1.52 -10.46 1.41
C HIS A 95 0.55 -9.60 0.60
N LEU A 96 -0.76 -9.91 0.63
CA LEU A 96 -1.77 -9.14 -0.10
C LEU A 96 -1.79 -7.66 0.31
N VAL A 97 -1.76 -7.38 1.61
CA VAL A 97 -1.81 -6.01 2.14
C VAL A 97 -0.57 -5.23 1.74
N TYR A 98 0.62 -5.72 2.08
CA TYR A 98 1.85 -4.95 1.87
C TYR A 98 2.27 -4.91 0.41
N ASP A 99 1.98 -5.95 -0.39
CA ASP A 99 2.23 -5.91 -1.83
C ASP A 99 1.36 -4.84 -2.50
N THR A 100 0.06 -4.81 -2.21
CA THR A 100 -0.87 -3.82 -2.77
C THR A 100 -0.45 -2.39 -2.42
N LEU A 101 -0.18 -2.12 -1.13
CA LEU A 101 0.27 -0.81 -0.69
C LEU A 101 1.60 -0.43 -1.36
N SER A 102 2.56 -1.35 -1.43
CA SER A 102 3.86 -1.07 -2.04
C SER A 102 3.75 -0.73 -3.53
N LYS A 103 2.94 -1.47 -4.30
CA LYS A 103 2.70 -1.19 -5.71
C LYS A 103 2.05 0.18 -5.90
N TYR A 104 1.06 0.50 -5.07
CA TYR A 104 0.40 1.79 -5.09
C TYR A 104 1.39 2.94 -4.84
N ILE A 105 2.18 2.84 -3.77
CA ILE A 105 3.18 3.86 -3.39
C ILE A 105 4.26 4.01 -4.47
N ILE A 106 4.73 2.91 -5.05
CA ILE A 106 5.71 2.96 -6.14
C ILE A 106 5.13 3.69 -7.36
N GLN A 107 3.87 3.46 -7.71
CA GLN A 107 3.21 4.18 -8.80
C GLN A 107 3.15 5.69 -8.51
N LEU A 108 2.80 6.10 -7.30
CA LEU A 108 2.82 7.51 -6.90
C LEU A 108 4.22 8.13 -7.06
N LEU A 109 5.24 7.46 -6.50
CA LEU A 109 6.63 7.93 -6.53
C LEU A 109 7.23 7.95 -7.95
N SER A 110 6.74 7.09 -8.85
CA SER A 110 7.30 6.93 -10.20
C SER A 110 6.46 7.60 -11.29
N ALA A 111 5.37 8.29 -10.95
CA ALA A 111 4.45 8.85 -11.93
C ALA A 111 5.09 9.89 -12.87
N SER A 112 6.22 10.50 -12.49
CA SER A 112 6.97 11.44 -13.32
C SER A 112 7.66 10.77 -14.50
N HIS A 113 7.82 9.44 -14.48
CA HIS A 113 8.35 8.67 -15.60
C HIS A 113 7.29 8.42 -16.70
N GLY A 114 6.04 8.88 -16.51
CA GLY A 114 4.97 8.76 -17.50
C GLY A 114 4.53 7.33 -17.79
N LYS A 115 4.91 6.36 -16.94
CA LYS A 115 4.65 4.94 -17.12
C LYS A 115 3.69 4.42 -16.07
N LEU A 116 2.67 3.68 -16.50
CA LEU A 116 1.83 2.88 -15.61
C LEU A 116 2.48 1.51 -15.36
N TYR A 117 2.98 1.31 -14.13
CA TYR A 117 3.63 0.07 -13.71
C TYR A 117 2.62 -1.01 -13.30
N TYR A 118 1.50 -0.60 -12.68
CA TYR A 118 0.53 -1.52 -12.11
C TYR A 118 -0.89 -1.18 -12.59
N ARG A 119 -1.26 -1.74 -13.74
CA ARG A 119 -2.56 -1.49 -14.41
C ARG A 119 -3.77 -1.96 -13.60
N ASP A 120 -3.58 -2.98 -12.78
CA ASP A 120 -4.66 -3.60 -12.00
C ASP A 120 -4.96 -2.86 -10.69
N ILE A 121 -4.09 -1.91 -10.28
CA ILE A 121 -4.27 -1.12 -9.07
C ILE A 121 -5.18 0.07 -9.36
N LYS A 122 -6.30 0.13 -8.64
CA LYS A 122 -7.28 1.20 -8.74
C LYS A 122 -6.83 2.41 -7.90
N PRO A 123 -6.72 3.61 -8.49
CA PRO A 123 -6.34 4.82 -7.77
C PRO A 123 -7.50 5.42 -6.96
N LEU A 124 -7.18 6.03 -5.83
CA LEU A 124 -8.06 7.02 -5.21
C LEU A 124 -8.30 8.19 -6.18
N ALA A 125 -9.47 8.84 -6.09
CA ALA A 125 -9.83 9.96 -6.96
C ALA A 125 -8.75 11.07 -6.98
N LYS A 126 -8.20 11.43 -5.81
CA LYS A 126 -7.12 12.43 -5.68
C LYS A 126 -5.78 12.00 -6.28
N HIS A 127 -5.61 10.71 -6.61
CA HIS A 127 -4.39 10.13 -7.14
C HIS A 127 -4.51 9.69 -8.61
N GLU A 128 -5.67 9.86 -9.25
CA GLU A 128 -5.92 9.36 -10.62
C GLU A 128 -4.88 9.82 -11.64
N MET A 129 -4.39 11.06 -11.53
CA MET A 129 -3.40 11.61 -12.46
C MET A 129 -2.08 10.84 -12.48
N TYR A 130 -1.77 10.07 -11.44
CA TYR A 130 -0.57 9.24 -11.34
C TYR A 130 -0.73 7.85 -11.96
N PHE A 131 -1.97 7.48 -12.32
CA PHE A 131 -2.35 6.14 -12.80
C PHE A 131 -2.92 6.17 -14.23
N ARG A 132 -2.53 7.16 -15.03
CA ARG A 132 -2.89 7.27 -16.45
C ARG A 132 -1.64 7.22 -17.32
N ASP A 133 -1.68 6.43 -18.39
CA ASP A 133 -0.66 6.49 -19.44
C ASP A 133 -0.77 7.87 -20.13
N ARG A 134 0.35 8.61 -20.21
CA ARG A 134 0.43 9.91 -20.89
C ARG A 134 0.69 9.74 -22.38
#